data_AF-A0A495Z0M3-F1
#
_entry.id   AF-A0A495Z0M3-F1
#
_cell.length_a   1.000
_cell.length_b   1.000
_cell.length_c   1.000
_cell.angle_alpha   90.00
_cell.angle_beta   90.00
_cell.angle_gamma   90.00
#
_symmetry.space_group_name_H-M   'P 1'
#
loop_
_entity.id
_entity.type
_entity.pdbx_description
1 polymer ?
#
loop_
_entity_poly.entity_id
_entity_poly.type
_entity_poly.pdbx_seq_one_letter_code
_entity_poly.pdbx_strand_id
1 'polypeptide(L)'
;MLRTVRPDSSQNTYWREISLTDEDFREKGLEIVPIEHAELHDLSAELLIPGHLPELWQGDNVPIVVGTIREFFDGDEVPKLVSDHVLLEAIQSAVQNGLLMARHTDKAYLREPIPDAEITDDLELLMPLEPIRVSEISHNSLPDAWENETSSVSKLMKVLATHKGTPIPWALIHDAINDGVSKKFFEFTNKDVKWPCNPEEANRVGLKVSKAVVKIEPEDLIGKDAKSAWESGNPTLGLIKETLESNIGTVIPDPVFLEAAKGAIDGGLIISDGLLTDDFYHVRVRQAAWIGHTESYLTEIEIQDLAEAVADLADIAPELDFKFRISISAEGEPPSSEVLEKINEALQKVTDKLKFD
;
A
#
# COMPACT_ATOMS: atom_id res chain seq x y z
N MET A 1 -38.76 4.23 26.50
CA MET A 1 -37.36 4.65 26.67
C MET A 1 -37.04 4.85 28.13
N LEU A 2 -35.78 5.08 28.46
CA LEU A 2 -35.35 5.41 29.81
C LEU A 2 -34.92 6.88 29.85
N ARG A 3 -35.25 7.58 30.94
CA ARG A 3 -34.85 8.97 31.17
C ARG A 3 -34.31 9.14 32.58
N THR A 4 -33.26 9.93 32.73
CA THR A 4 -32.83 10.46 34.04
C THR A 4 -33.09 11.95 34.11
N VAL A 5 -33.53 12.42 35.28
CA VAL A 5 -33.70 13.86 35.58
C VAL A 5 -32.61 14.25 36.58
N ARG A 6 -31.71 15.15 36.18
CA ARG A 6 -30.62 15.64 37.02
C ARG A 6 -31.14 16.70 38.01
N PRO A 7 -30.43 16.96 39.13
CA PRO A 7 -30.84 17.96 40.12
C PRO A 7 -30.99 19.40 39.59
N ASP A 8 -30.35 19.71 38.46
CA ASP A 8 -30.46 20.98 37.74
C ASP A 8 -31.67 21.04 36.79
N SER A 9 -32.57 20.05 36.85
CA SER A 9 -33.72 19.86 35.95
C SER A 9 -33.37 19.54 34.50
N SER A 10 -32.07 19.33 34.17
CA SER A 10 -31.70 18.78 32.86
C SER A 10 -32.10 17.31 32.78
N GLN A 11 -32.45 16.87 31.58
CA GLN A 11 -32.93 15.52 31.30
C GLN A 11 -31.96 14.82 30.36
N ASN A 12 -31.80 13.51 30.53
CA ASN A 12 -31.09 12.69 29.57
C ASN A 12 -31.95 11.49 29.19
N THR A 13 -32.18 11.29 27.89
CA THR A 13 -33.01 10.23 27.34
C THR A 13 -32.12 9.20 26.67
N TYR A 14 -32.28 7.92 27.05
CA TYR A 14 -31.55 6.80 26.48
C TYR A 14 -32.46 6.05 25.49
N TRP A 15 -32.03 5.99 24.23
CA TRP A 15 -32.76 5.36 23.14
C TRP A 15 -31.82 4.58 22.23
N ARG A 16 -32.05 3.26 22.12
CA ARG A 16 -31.29 2.25 21.34
C ARG A 16 -29.79 2.11 21.68
N GLU A 17 -29.17 3.12 22.27
CA GLU A 17 -27.86 3.07 22.88
C GLU A 17 -28.00 2.65 24.35
N ILE A 18 -27.64 1.40 24.66
CA ILE A 18 -27.60 0.94 26.04
C ILE A 18 -26.15 0.93 26.50
N SER A 19 -25.68 2.10 26.92
CA SER A 19 -24.45 2.24 27.72
C SER A 19 -24.75 2.21 29.23
N LEU A 20 -26.00 1.90 29.62
CA LEU A 20 -26.40 1.81 31.02
C LEU A 20 -25.84 0.53 31.65
N THR A 21 -25.13 0.71 32.75
CA THR A 21 -24.59 -0.34 33.60
C THR A 21 -25.64 -0.83 34.60
N ASP A 22 -25.38 -1.97 35.25
CA ASP A 22 -26.22 -2.48 36.34
C ASP A 22 -26.36 -1.49 37.51
N GLU A 23 -25.41 -0.56 37.69
CA GLU A 23 -25.49 0.50 38.69
C GLU A 23 -26.48 1.59 38.29
N ASP A 24 -26.54 1.96 37.01
CA ASP A 24 -27.47 2.97 36.50
C ASP A 24 -28.94 2.53 36.64
N PHE A 25 -29.22 1.24 36.45
CA PHE A 25 -30.56 0.67 36.67
C PHE A 25 -31.00 0.67 38.15
N ARG A 26 -30.07 0.88 39.09
CA ARG A 26 -30.36 0.94 40.53
C ARG A 26 -30.57 2.37 41.02
N GLU A 27 -30.32 3.38 40.20
CA GLU A 27 -30.57 4.78 40.55
C GLU A 27 -32.07 5.08 40.66
N LYS A 28 -32.47 5.78 41.73
CA LYS A 28 -33.89 6.10 42.02
C LYS A 28 -34.51 7.14 41.06
N GLY A 29 -33.75 7.69 40.12
CA GLY A 29 -34.17 8.75 39.20
C GLY A 29 -34.41 8.28 37.75
N LEU A 30 -34.28 6.98 37.48
CA LEU A 30 -34.52 6.41 36.16
C LEU A 30 -36.01 6.17 35.93
N GLU A 31 -36.58 6.83 34.94
CA GLU A 31 -38.00 6.76 34.59
C GLU A 31 -38.21 6.13 33.21
N ILE A 32 -39.32 5.42 33.04
CA ILE A 32 -39.79 4.97 31.73
C ILE A 32 -40.62 6.08 31.10
N VAL A 33 -40.24 6.51 29.90
CA VAL A 33 -40.94 7.58 29.16
C VAL A 33 -41.48 7.04 27.83
N PRO A 34 -42.75 7.34 27.49
CA PRO A 34 -43.33 7.08 26.16
C PRO A 34 -42.60 7.83 25.04
N ILE A 35 -42.69 7.35 23.80
CA ILE A 35 -41.98 7.95 22.65
C ILE A 35 -42.38 9.41 22.41
N GLU A 36 -43.69 9.65 22.36
CA GLU A 36 -44.30 10.97 22.16
C GLU A 36 -43.94 12.04 23.22
N HIS A 37 -43.33 11.64 24.35
CA HIS A 37 -42.94 12.53 25.45
C HIS A 37 -41.42 12.60 25.67
N ALA A 38 -40.63 11.96 24.82
CA ALA A 38 -39.20 11.87 24.98
C ALA A 38 -38.47 12.73 23.94
N GLU A 39 -37.47 13.47 24.43
CA GLU A 39 -36.58 14.27 23.60
C GLU A 39 -35.14 13.74 23.75
N LEU A 40 -34.44 13.61 22.63
CA LEU A 40 -33.02 13.25 22.60
C LEU A 40 -32.18 14.52 22.68
N HIS A 41 -31.26 14.52 23.64
CA HIS A 41 -30.27 15.57 23.84
C HIS A 41 -28.92 15.23 23.19
N ASP A 42 -28.75 13.97 22.78
CA ASP A 42 -27.57 13.43 22.11
C ASP A 42 -28.03 12.34 21.14
N LEU A 43 -27.25 12.11 20.09
CA LEU A 43 -27.52 11.09 19.07
C LEU A 43 -26.18 10.51 18.61
N SER A 44 -25.94 9.22 18.87
CA SER A 44 -24.71 8.59 18.37
C SER A 44 -24.70 8.55 16.85
N ALA A 45 -23.53 8.89 16.31
CA ALA A 45 -23.21 8.71 14.90
C ALA A 45 -23.39 7.26 14.42
N GLU A 46 -23.23 6.26 15.30
CA GLU A 46 -23.42 4.85 14.97
C GLU A 46 -24.90 4.49 14.74
N LEU A 47 -25.86 5.26 15.26
CA LEU A 47 -27.26 5.03 14.92
C LEU A 47 -27.58 5.45 13.48
N LEU A 48 -26.78 6.35 12.91
CA LEU A 48 -26.99 6.83 11.55
C LEU A 48 -26.51 5.85 10.49
N ILE A 49 -25.70 4.82 10.79
CA ILE A 49 -25.28 3.85 9.77
C ILE A 49 -26.41 2.87 9.39
N PRO A 50 -26.44 2.38 8.13
CA PRO A 50 -27.39 1.35 7.71
C PRO A 50 -27.42 0.14 8.65
N GLY A 51 -28.63 -0.35 8.92
CA GLY A 51 -28.87 -1.52 9.78
C GLY A 51 -29.14 -1.21 11.26
N HIS A 52 -28.69 -0.06 11.79
CA HIS A 52 -28.98 0.34 13.19
C HIS A 52 -30.38 0.96 13.34
N LEU A 53 -30.81 1.70 12.33
CA LEU A 53 -32.18 2.19 12.14
C LEU A 53 -32.70 1.65 10.80
N PRO A 54 -33.17 0.39 10.74
CA PRO A 54 -33.61 -0.24 9.49
C PRO A 54 -34.75 0.52 8.79
N GLU A 55 -35.54 1.28 9.55
CA GLU A 55 -36.65 2.08 9.04
C GLU A 55 -36.20 3.39 8.37
N LEU A 56 -34.98 3.84 8.67
CA LEU A 56 -34.41 5.08 8.13
C LEU A 56 -33.88 4.87 6.70
N TRP A 57 -33.21 3.75 6.46
CA TRP A 57 -32.52 3.46 5.21
C TRP A 57 -33.36 2.59 4.27
N GLN A 58 -33.40 2.93 2.97
CA GLN A 58 -34.05 2.11 1.93
C GLN A 58 -33.15 0.98 1.40
N GLY A 59 -31.99 0.77 2.02
CA GLY A 59 -30.97 -0.22 1.68
C GLY A 59 -29.55 0.35 1.85
N ASP A 60 -28.56 -0.54 2.03
CA ASP A 60 -27.19 -0.15 2.42
C ASP A 60 -26.46 0.73 1.40
N ASN A 61 -26.87 0.70 0.13
CA ASN A 61 -26.24 1.45 -0.97
C ASN A 61 -27.12 2.58 -1.52
N VAL A 62 -28.24 2.89 -0.88
CA VAL A 62 -29.13 3.99 -1.28
C VAL A 62 -28.80 5.20 -0.43
N PRO A 63 -28.37 6.33 -1.02
CA PRO A 63 -28.14 7.55 -0.27
C PRO A 63 -29.43 8.01 0.42
N ILE A 64 -29.29 8.56 1.62
CA ILE A 64 -30.37 9.26 2.34
C ILE A 64 -30.02 10.74 2.42
N VAL A 65 -31.02 11.61 2.35
CA VAL A 65 -30.80 13.06 2.50
C VAL A 65 -31.06 13.50 3.95
N VAL A 66 -30.35 14.52 4.41
CA VAL A 66 -30.49 15.04 5.79
C VAL A 66 -31.93 15.43 6.12
N GLY A 67 -32.68 15.97 5.15
CA GLY A 67 -34.11 16.30 5.34
C GLY A 67 -34.95 15.09 5.75
N THR A 68 -34.70 13.91 5.16
CA THR A 68 -35.38 12.67 5.53
C THR A 68 -35.02 12.21 6.93
N ILE A 69 -33.77 12.39 7.36
CA ILE A 69 -33.37 12.07 8.74
C ILE A 69 -34.08 13.01 9.70
N ARG A 70 -34.18 14.31 9.38
CA ARG A 70 -34.90 15.26 10.22
C ARG A 70 -36.39 14.93 10.34
N GLU A 71 -37.03 14.53 9.24
CA GLU A 71 -38.43 14.06 9.23
C GLU A 71 -38.60 12.75 10.01
N PHE A 72 -37.60 11.87 9.99
CA PHE A 72 -37.64 10.62 10.74
C PHE A 72 -37.74 10.87 12.25
N PHE A 73 -37.02 11.86 12.80
CA PHE A 73 -37.05 12.21 14.23
C PHE A 73 -38.18 13.20 14.59
N ASP A 74 -39.41 12.88 14.21
CA ASP A 74 -40.60 13.74 14.42
C ASP A 74 -41.24 13.64 15.80
N GLY A 75 -41.03 12.52 16.51
CA GLY A 75 -41.63 12.24 17.81
C GLY A 75 -42.76 11.20 17.79
N ASP A 76 -43.15 10.68 16.62
CA ASP A 76 -44.27 9.74 16.48
C ASP A 76 -43.82 8.30 16.71
N GLU A 77 -43.01 7.75 15.81
CA GLU A 77 -42.49 6.36 15.88
C GLU A 77 -41.11 6.30 16.56
N VAL A 78 -40.37 7.40 16.51
CA VAL A 78 -39.07 7.57 17.16
C VAL A 78 -39.01 8.89 17.92
N PRO A 79 -38.11 9.04 18.89
CA PRO A 79 -38.11 10.19 19.78
C PRO A 79 -37.69 11.45 19.03
N LYS A 80 -38.22 12.60 19.43
CA LYS A 80 -37.86 13.86 18.81
C LYS A 80 -36.46 14.31 19.25
N LEU A 81 -35.73 15.00 18.39
CA LEU A 81 -34.51 15.71 18.80
C LEU A 81 -34.86 17.02 19.51
N VAL A 82 -34.18 17.33 20.62
CA VAL A 82 -34.40 18.59 21.35
C VAL A 82 -34.08 19.82 20.48
N SER A 83 -33.16 19.68 19.54
CA SER A 83 -32.81 20.70 18.56
C SER A 83 -32.13 20.09 17.33
N ASP A 84 -32.13 20.82 16.22
CA ASP A 84 -31.43 20.40 14.99
C ASP A 84 -29.92 20.25 15.19
N HIS A 85 -29.33 20.98 16.15
CA HIS A 85 -27.91 20.89 16.46
C HIS A 85 -27.46 19.48 16.83
N VAL A 86 -28.30 18.71 17.54
CA VAL A 86 -28.01 17.31 17.90
C VAL A 86 -27.83 16.44 16.64
N LEU A 87 -28.66 16.67 15.62
CA LEU A 87 -28.52 15.97 14.34
C LEU A 87 -27.23 16.38 13.62
N LEU A 88 -26.93 17.68 13.57
CA LEU A 88 -25.75 18.20 12.90
C LEU A 88 -24.46 17.65 13.53
N GLU A 89 -24.37 17.62 14.87
CA GLU A 89 -23.24 17.03 15.59
C GLU A 89 -23.07 15.53 15.29
N ALA A 90 -24.18 14.78 15.28
CA ALA A 90 -24.16 13.36 14.93
C ALA A 90 -23.68 13.10 13.50
N ILE A 91 -24.15 13.90 12.53
CA ILE A 91 -23.72 13.81 11.12
C ILE A 91 -22.24 14.15 10.97
N GLN A 92 -21.79 15.25 11.59
CA GLN A 92 -20.38 15.64 11.57
C GLN A 92 -19.50 14.55 12.17
N SER A 93 -19.90 13.99 13.31
CA SER A 93 -19.21 12.89 13.96
C SER A 93 -19.16 11.64 13.07
N ALA A 94 -20.27 11.27 12.43
CA ALA A 94 -20.33 10.12 11.53
C ALA A 94 -19.36 10.25 10.35
N VAL A 95 -19.29 11.44 9.75
CA VAL A 95 -18.43 11.68 8.58
C VAL A 95 -16.96 11.86 8.96
N GLN A 96 -16.67 12.58 10.05
CA GLN A 96 -15.30 12.78 10.55
C GLN A 96 -14.67 11.46 11.03
N ASN A 97 -15.47 10.56 11.61
CA ASN A 97 -15.00 9.23 12.02
C ASN A 97 -14.97 8.22 10.85
N GLY A 98 -15.44 8.60 9.66
CA GLY A 98 -15.45 7.75 8.49
C GLY A 98 -16.49 6.62 8.53
N LEU A 99 -17.51 6.75 9.39
CA LEU A 99 -18.66 5.83 9.44
C LEU A 99 -19.58 6.02 8.23
N LEU A 100 -19.78 7.29 7.84
CA LEU A 100 -20.52 7.69 6.65
C LEU A 100 -19.68 8.62 5.78
N MET A 101 -20.04 8.71 4.51
CA MET A 101 -19.60 9.76 3.60
C MET A 101 -20.75 10.74 3.40
N ALA A 102 -20.45 12.02 3.30
CA ALA A 102 -21.41 13.03 2.85
C ALA A 102 -21.09 13.49 1.42
N ARG A 103 -22.12 13.77 0.62
CA ARG A 103 -21.98 14.21 -0.77
C ARG A 103 -22.98 15.30 -1.11
N HIS A 104 -22.51 16.29 -1.87
CA HIS A 104 -23.34 17.30 -2.51
C HIS A 104 -22.79 17.64 -3.88
N THR A 105 -23.59 17.47 -4.94
CA THR A 105 -23.28 17.81 -6.35
C THR A 105 -21.87 17.40 -6.84
N ASP A 106 -20.84 18.19 -6.55
CA ASP A 106 -19.44 18.02 -6.96
C ASP A 106 -18.45 17.84 -5.80
N LYS A 107 -18.93 17.81 -4.55
CA LYS A 107 -18.14 17.63 -3.34
C LYS A 107 -18.50 16.35 -2.61
N ALA A 108 -17.50 15.77 -1.96
CA ALA A 108 -17.66 14.65 -1.06
C ALA A 108 -16.73 14.80 0.14
N TYR A 109 -17.22 14.42 1.31
CA TYR A 109 -16.55 14.53 2.59
C TYR A 109 -16.46 13.14 3.22
N LEU A 110 -15.24 12.75 3.63
CA LEU A 110 -14.99 11.53 4.37
C LEU A 110 -13.75 11.73 5.25
N ARG A 111 -13.87 11.45 6.55
CA ARG A 111 -12.79 11.66 7.55
C ARG A 111 -12.28 13.10 7.59
N GLU A 112 -13.20 14.04 7.36
CA GLU A 112 -12.93 15.47 7.36
C GLU A 112 -14.16 16.21 7.88
N PRO A 113 -13.98 17.42 8.45
CA PRO A 113 -15.11 18.22 8.89
C PRO A 113 -15.93 18.72 7.70
N ILE A 114 -17.26 18.60 7.82
CA ILE A 114 -18.20 19.26 6.91
C ILE A 114 -18.45 20.66 7.46
N PRO A 115 -18.29 21.74 6.66
CA PRO A 115 -18.67 23.07 7.09
C PRO A 115 -20.17 23.12 7.42
N ASP A 116 -20.56 23.73 8.54
CA ASP A 116 -21.97 23.79 8.98
C ASP A 116 -22.92 24.31 7.88
N ALA A 117 -22.46 25.28 7.08
CA ALA A 117 -23.23 25.87 5.98
C ALA A 117 -23.51 24.89 4.82
N GLU A 118 -22.81 23.76 4.76
CA GLU A 118 -22.99 22.71 3.75
C GLU A 118 -23.86 21.55 4.25
N ILE A 119 -24.27 21.55 5.52
CA ILE A 119 -25.21 20.56 6.06
C ILE A 119 -26.65 21.05 5.83
N THR A 120 -27.10 20.88 4.59
CA THR A 120 -28.45 21.25 4.11
C THR A 120 -29.33 20.01 3.95
N ASP A 121 -30.64 20.21 3.79
CA ASP A 121 -31.62 19.11 3.70
C ASP A 121 -31.39 18.18 2.51
N ASP A 122 -30.73 18.67 1.46
CA ASP A 122 -30.36 17.93 0.26
C ASP A 122 -28.95 17.30 0.33
N LEU A 123 -28.22 17.48 1.43
CA LEU A 123 -26.95 16.78 1.63
C LEU A 123 -27.22 15.28 1.72
N GLU A 124 -26.54 14.51 0.87
CA GLU A 124 -26.68 13.06 0.85
C GLU A 124 -25.67 12.41 1.82
N LEU A 125 -26.15 11.49 2.65
CA LEU A 125 -25.34 10.57 3.44
C LEU A 125 -25.42 9.17 2.83
N LEU A 126 -24.28 8.50 2.79
CA LEU A 126 -24.14 7.18 2.20
C LEU A 126 -22.95 6.44 2.83
N MET A 127 -22.89 5.13 2.60
CA MET A 127 -21.74 4.34 3.01
C MET A 127 -20.45 4.87 2.35
N PRO A 128 -19.30 4.86 3.07
CA PRO A 128 -18.02 5.25 2.51
C PRO A 128 -17.69 4.46 1.24
N LEU A 129 -17.12 5.15 0.24
CA LEU A 129 -16.61 4.48 -0.95
C LEU A 129 -15.46 3.52 -0.59
N GLU A 130 -15.30 2.49 -1.41
CA GLU A 130 -14.14 1.60 -1.30
C GLU A 130 -12.82 2.40 -1.42
N PRO A 131 -11.78 2.02 -0.64
CA PRO A 131 -10.46 2.64 -0.74
C PRO A 131 -9.91 2.61 -2.17
N ILE A 132 -9.34 3.73 -2.61
CA ILE A 132 -8.73 3.85 -3.94
C ILE A 132 -7.39 3.14 -3.94
N ARG A 133 -7.19 2.20 -4.87
CA ARG A 133 -5.91 1.52 -5.06
C ARG A 133 -4.97 2.37 -5.90
N VAL A 134 -3.66 2.23 -5.67
CA VAL A 134 -2.62 2.90 -6.48
C VAL A 134 -2.76 2.59 -7.97
N SER A 135 -3.14 1.34 -8.31
CA SER A 135 -3.36 0.93 -9.69
C SER A 135 -4.51 1.69 -10.38
N GLU A 136 -5.54 2.11 -9.63
CA GLU A 136 -6.67 2.87 -10.17
C GLU A 136 -6.30 4.31 -10.52
N ILE A 137 -5.25 4.88 -9.93
CA ILE A 137 -4.76 6.24 -10.24
C ILE A 137 -3.51 6.22 -11.12
N SER A 138 -3.09 5.05 -11.59
CA SER A 138 -1.92 4.88 -12.45
C SER A 138 -2.13 5.44 -13.87
N HIS A 139 -1.02 5.62 -14.59
CA HIS A 139 -1.04 6.04 -16.00
C HIS A 139 -1.86 5.11 -16.90
N ASN A 140 -1.83 3.80 -16.63
CA ASN A 140 -2.53 2.80 -17.42
C ASN A 140 -4.06 2.84 -17.22
N SER A 141 -4.50 3.12 -15.99
CA SER A 141 -5.93 3.15 -15.65
C SER A 141 -6.58 4.48 -16.01
N LEU A 142 -5.86 5.60 -15.86
CA LEU A 142 -6.38 6.94 -16.11
C LEU A 142 -5.52 7.71 -17.13
N PRO A 143 -5.35 7.24 -18.37
CA PRO A 143 -4.42 7.85 -19.32
C PRO A 143 -4.65 9.36 -19.52
N ASP A 144 -5.92 9.80 -19.55
CA ASP A 144 -6.30 11.21 -19.71
C ASP A 144 -5.87 12.10 -18.52
N ALA A 145 -5.63 11.50 -17.35
CA ALA A 145 -5.15 12.22 -16.19
C ALA A 145 -3.65 12.55 -16.26
N TRP A 146 -2.89 11.90 -17.15
CA TRP A 146 -1.44 11.99 -17.19
C TRP A 146 -0.95 12.58 -18.51
N GLU A 147 0.03 13.48 -18.44
CA GLU A 147 0.71 14.06 -19.59
C GLU A 147 2.21 13.89 -19.38
N ASN A 148 2.90 13.24 -20.33
CA ASN A 148 4.34 12.98 -20.26
C ASN A 148 4.78 12.38 -18.92
N GLU A 149 4.07 11.34 -18.45
CA GLU A 149 4.28 10.66 -17.16
C GLU A 149 4.10 11.55 -15.91
N THR A 150 3.50 12.72 -16.06
CA THR A 150 3.22 13.67 -14.98
C THR A 150 1.74 13.98 -14.85
N SER A 151 1.30 14.30 -13.64
CA SER A 151 -0.08 14.72 -13.35
C SER A 151 -0.11 15.69 -12.16
N SER A 152 -1.28 16.26 -11.87
CA SER A 152 -1.57 16.93 -10.61
C SER A 152 -2.62 16.16 -9.82
N VAL A 153 -2.62 16.30 -8.50
CA VAL A 153 -3.62 15.63 -7.65
C VAL A 153 -5.04 16.03 -8.04
N SER A 154 -5.29 17.31 -8.31
CA SER A 154 -6.61 17.77 -8.76
C SER A 154 -7.05 17.16 -10.10
N LYS A 155 -6.12 16.95 -11.04
CA LYS A 155 -6.41 16.32 -12.34
C LYS A 155 -6.76 14.85 -12.15
N LEU A 156 -6.00 14.13 -11.32
CA LEU A 156 -6.32 12.74 -10.95
C LEU A 156 -7.70 12.62 -10.31
N MET A 157 -8.01 13.46 -9.32
CA MET A 157 -9.32 13.47 -8.67
C MET A 157 -10.45 13.69 -9.68
N LYS A 158 -10.32 14.68 -10.57
CA LYS A 158 -11.36 15.01 -11.57
C LYS A 158 -11.61 13.87 -12.55
N VAL A 159 -10.54 13.29 -13.09
CA VAL A 159 -10.66 12.17 -14.05
C VAL A 159 -11.20 10.93 -13.35
N LEU A 160 -10.73 10.63 -12.14
CA LEU A 160 -11.23 9.50 -11.35
C LEU A 160 -12.71 9.67 -10.96
N ALA A 161 -13.13 10.88 -10.58
CA ALA A 161 -14.53 11.19 -10.28
C ALA A 161 -15.43 10.96 -11.49
N THR A 162 -14.97 11.39 -12.67
CA THR A 162 -15.67 11.13 -13.94
C THR A 162 -15.76 9.63 -14.22
N HIS A 163 -14.67 8.91 -14.01
CA HIS A 163 -14.60 7.46 -14.23
C HIS A 163 -15.49 6.67 -13.25
N LYS A 164 -15.57 7.07 -11.98
CA LYS A 164 -16.43 6.43 -10.97
C LYS A 164 -17.87 6.96 -10.95
N GLY A 165 -18.16 8.05 -11.65
CA GLY A 165 -19.49 8.68 -11.67
C GLY A 165 -19.90 9.34 -10.34
N THR A 166 -18.95 9.61 -9.45
CA THR A 166 -19.20 10.22 -8.14
C THR A 166 -18.01 11.09 -7.73
N PRO A 167 -18.20 12.23 -7.03
CA PRO A 167 -17.11 12.97 -6.43
C PRO A 167 -16.29 12.09 -5.48
N ILE A 168 -14.98 12.34 -5.45
CA ILE A 168 -14.01 11.58 -4.68
C ILE A 168 -13.63 12.36 -3.42
N PRO A 169 -13.84 11.80 -2.21
CA PRO A 169 -13.40 12.43 -0.97
C PRO A 169 -11.89 12.63 -0.93
N TRP A 170 -11.44 13.74 -0.34
CA TRP A 170 -10.02 14.07 -0.23
C TRP A 170 -9.22 12.98 0.49
N ALA A 171 -9.79 12.41 1.55
CA ALA A 171 -9.10 11.39 2.33
C ALA A 171 -8.75 10.14 1.52
N LEU A 172 -9.57 9.73 0.54
CA LEU A 172 -9.29 8.53 -0.26
C LEU A 172 -8.18 8.75 -1.27
N ILE A 173 -8.15 9.90 -1.94
CA ILE A 173 -7.08 10.22 -2.90
C ILE A 173 -5.75 10.47 -2.17
N HIS A 174 -5.80 11.10 -1.00
CA HIS A 174 -4.64 11.32 -0.14
C HIS A 174 -3.99 9.99 0.25
N ASP A 175 -4.78 9.02 0.71
CA ASP A 175 -4.29 7.69 1.09
C ASP A 175 -3.67 6.95 -0.10
N ALA A 176 -4.34 6.96 -1.25
CA ALA A 176 -3.83 6.32 -2.47
C ALA A 176 -2.51 6.91 -2.95
N ILE A 177 -2.35 8.23 -2.86
CA ILE A 177 -1.09 8.91 -3.21
C ILE A 177 0.01 8.54 -2.22
N ASN A 178 -0.26 8.58 -0.92
CA ASN A 178 0.73 8.20 0.09
C ASN A 178 1.19 6.75 -0.06
N ASP A 179 0.25 5.83 -0.32
CA ASP A 179 0.58 4.44 -0.61
C ASP A 179 1.46 4.34 -1.87
N GLY A 180 1.08 5.03 -2.95
CA GLY A 180 1.84 5.06 -4.20
C GLY A 180 3.25 5.64 -4.05
N VAL A 181 3.42 6.71 -3.29
CA VAL A 181 4.73 7.31 -3.01
C VAL A 181 5.58 6.38 -2.13
N SER A 182 4.99 5.81 -1.07
CA SER A 182 5.71 4.89 -0.17
C SER A 182 6.22 3.63 -0.90
N LYS A 183 5.44 3.16 -1.88
CA LYS A 183 5.76 2.02 -2.73
C LYS A 183 6.55 2.40 -3.99
N LYS A 184 6.98 3.66 -4.14
CA LYS A 184 7.77 4.16 -5.28
C LYS A 184 7.09 3.98 -6.64
N PHE A 185 5.76 4.08 -6.68
CA PHE A 185 5.01 4.27 -7.93
C PHE A 185 5.00 5.73 -8.37
N PHE A 186 5.04 6.66 -7.42
CA PHE A 186 5.02 8.09 -7.69
C PHE A 186 6.11 8.86 -6.95
N GLU A 187 6.54 9.95 -7.56
CA GLU A 187 7.39 10.98 -6.96
C GLU A 187 6.70 12.34 -7.06
N PHE A 188 6.82 13.15 -6.01
CA PHE A 188 6.40 14.55 -6.09
C PHE A 188 7.36 15.34 -6.99
N THR A 189 6.82 16.05 -7.97
CA THR A 189 7.62 16.85 -8.90
C THR A 189 8.11 18.16 -8.27
N ASN A 190 7.37 18.67 -7.29
CA ASN A 190 7.68 19.94 -6.63
C ASN A 190 7.91 19.71 -5.13
N LYS A 191 9.17 19.85 -4.70
CA LYS A 191 9.56 19.67 -3.29
C LYS A 191 9.16 20.85 -2.40
N ASP A 192 8.80 21.98 -2.99
CA ASP A 192 8.46 23.21 -2.24
C ASP A 192 6.97 23.26 -1.84
N VAL A 193 6.15 22.34 -2.37
CA VAL A 193 4.73 22.26 -1.99
C VAL A 193 4.58 21.33 -0.78
N LYS A 194 3.94 21.86 0.27
CA LYS A 194 3.68 21.09 1.48
C LYS A 194 2.68 19.97 1.17
N TRP A 195 3.08 18.74 1.44
CA TRP A 195 2.21 17.56 1.38
C TRP A 195 2.06 16.96 2.80
N PRO A 196 0.85 16.66 3.28
CA PRO A 196 -0.44 16.93 2.62
C PRO A 196 -0.74 18.43 2.50
N CYS A 197 -1.45 18.79 1.44
CA CYS A 197 -1.99 20.14 1.22
C CYS A 197 -3.50 20.18 1.51
N ASN A 198 -4.09 21.37 1.47
CA ASN A 198 -5.55 21.50 1.45
C ASN A 198 -6.11 21.07 0.07
N PRO A 199 -7.37 20.59 -0.02
CA PRO A 199 -7.98 20.18 -1.29
C PRO A 199 -7.95 21.27 -2.37
N GLU A 200 -8.14 22.54 -1.97
CA GLU A 200 -8.11 23.70 -2.89
C GLU A 200 -6.73 23.93 -3.53
N GLU A 201 -5.66 23.42 -2.90
CA GLU A 201 -4.28 23.56 -3.38
C GLU A 201 -3.79 22.33 -4.15
N ALA A 202 -4.65 21.31 -4.32
CA ALA A 202 -4.29 20.03 -4.93
C ALA A 202 -3.80 20.16 -6.39
N ASN A 203 -4.13 21.25 -7.08
CA ASN A 203 -3.61 21.53 -8.42
C ASN A 203 -2.12 21.87 -8.43
N ARG A 204 -1.54 22.30 -7.30
CA ARG A 204 -0.12 22.66 -7.17
C ARG A 204 0.75 21.45 -6.86
N VAL A 205 0.17 20.37 -6.35
CA VAL A 205 0.87 19.12 -6.06
C VAL A 205 0.98 18.31 -7.34
N GLY A 206 2.18 18.31 -7.91
CA GLY A 206 2.50 17.51 -9.08
C GLY A 206 3.06 16.14 -8.71
N LEU A 207 2.64 15.13 -9.44
CA LEU A 207 3.12 13.75 -9.35
C LEU A 207 3.78 13.36 -10.67
N LYS A 208 4.82 12.54 -10.58
CA LYS A 208 5.47 11.88 -11.69
C LYS A 208 5.49 10.39 -11.44
N VAL A 209 5.26 9.58 -12.47
CA VAL A 209 5.49 8.13 -12.39
C VAL A 209 6.96 7.90 -12.05
N SER A 210 7.21 7.23 -10.93
CA SER A 210 8.56 6.88 -10.53
C SER A 210 9.14 5.93 -11.57
N LYS A 211 10.27 6.33 -12.14
CA LYS A 211 11.20 5.39 -12.81
C LYS A 211 12.06 4.80 -11.72
N ALA A 212 11.45 4.08 -10.78
CA ALA A 212 12.23 3.21 -9.92
C ALA A 212 13.00 2.29 -10.88
N VAL A 213 14.34 2.38 -10.87
CA VAL A 213 15.18 1.43 -11.59
C VAL A 213 14.82 0.09 -10.99
N VAL A 214 14.03 -0.70 -11.72
CA VAL A 214 13.72 -2.07 -11.32
C VAL A 214 15.07 -2.74 -11.21
N LYS A 215 15.46 -3.08 -9.98
CA LYS A 215 16.66 -3.85 -9.72
C LYS A 215 16.17 -5.23 -9.31
N ILE A 216 16.56 -6.22 -10.10
CA ILE A 216 16.32 -7.63 -9.83
C ILE A 216 17.69 -8.19 -9.53
N GLU A 217 17.87 -8.79 -8.36
CA GLU A 217 19.09 -9.52 -8.04
C GLU A 217 18.95 -10.99 -8.50
N PRO A 218 20.06 -11.69 -8.77
CA PRO A 218 20.05 -13.11 -9.14
C PRO A 218 19.21 -14.01 -8.23
N GLU A 219 19.17 -13.73 -6.93
CA GLU A 219 18.46 -14.50 -5.91
C GLU A 219 16.94 -14.36 -6.02
N ASP A 220 16.45 -13.24 -6.57
CA ASP A 220 15.02 -12.99 -6.74
C ASP A 220 14.39 -13.99 -7.74
N LEU A 221 15.19 -14.50 -8.69
CA LEU A 221 14.72 -15.48 -9.68
C LEU A 221 14.34 -16.82 -9.04
N ILE A 222 14.85 -17.15 -7.85
CA ILE A 222 14.50 -18.35 -7.09
C ILE A 222 13.77 -18.01 -5.77
N GLY A 223 13.56 -16.72 -5.52
CA GLY A 223 12.98 -16.19 -4.29
C GLY A 223 11.48 -16.44 -4.18
N LYS A 224 10.92 -15.95 -3.07
CA LYS A 224 9.48 -16.08 -2.77
C LYS A 224 8.59 -15.55 -3.90
N ASP A 225 9.03 -14.50 -4.58
CA ASP A 225 8.26 -13.78 -5.60
C ASP A 225 8.31 -14.48 -6.97
N ALA A 226 9.20 -15.45 -7.16
CA ALA A 226 9.24 -16.32 -8.35
C ALA A 226 8.73 -17.75 -8.06
N LYS A 227 8.36 -18.06 -6.81
CA LYS A 227 8.12 -19.43 -6.33
C LYS A 227 7.08 -20.21 -7.15
N SER A 228 5.99 -19.56 -7.57
CA SER A 228 4.93 -20.21 -8.36
C SER A 228 5.39 -20.61 -9.75
N ALA A 229 6.35 -19.90 -10.36
CA ALA A 229 6.93 -20.32 -11.64
C ALA A 229 7.63 -21.68 -11.52
N TRP A 230 8.32 -21.89 -10.39
CA TRP A 230 9.08 -23.12 -10.11
C TRP A 230 8.24 -24.35 -9.78
N GLU A 231 6.95 -24.20 -9.51
CA GLU A 231 6.04 -25.34 -9.29
C GLU A 231 5.92 -26.23 -10.55
N SER A 232 6.22 -25.67 -11.73
CA SER A 232 6.29 -26.40 -13.00
C SER A 232 7.54 -27.28 -13.16
N GLY A 233 8.48 -27.23 -12.21
CA GLY A 233 9.74 -27.97 -12.21
C GLY A 233 10.85 -27.31 -13.03
N ASN A 234 10.65 -27.18 -14.34
CA ASN A 234 11.61 -26.56 -15.26
C ASN A 234 10.96 -25.39 -16.01
N PRO A 235 10.71 -24.25 -15.33
CA PRO A 235 10.08 -23.09 -15.94
C PRO A 235 10.95 -22.50 -17.06
N THR A 236 10.32 -21.70 -17.92
CA THR A 236 11.07 -20.81 -18.81
C THR A 236 11.40 -19.50 -18.10
N LEU A 237 12.47 -18.84 -18.54
CA LEU A 237 12.80 -17.50 -18.06
C LEU A 237 11.67 -16.49 -18.30
N GLY A 238 10.88 -16.66 -19.39
CA GLY A 238 9.69 -15.84 -19.63
C GLY A 238 8.63 -16.00 -18.54
N LEU A 239 8.37 -17.23 -18.09
CA LEU A 239 7.42 -17.50 -17.00
C LEU A 239 7.90 -16.92 -15.67
N ILE A 240 9.20 -17.00 -15.39
CA ILE A 240 9.80 -16.39 -14.19
C ILE A 240 9.63 -14.87 -14.23
N LYS A 241 9.92 -14.24 -15.38
CA LYS A 241 9.75 -12.79 -15.57
C LYS A 241 8.30 -12.36 -15.37
N GLU A 242 7.35 -13.03 -16.03
CA GLU A 242 5.92 -12.75 -15.89
C GLU A 242 5.45 -12.86 -14.43
N THR A 243 5.91 -13.90 -13.73
CA THR A 243 5.57 -14.12 -12.32
C THR A 243 6.13 -13.01 -11.43
N LEU A 244 7.38 -12.60 -11.64
CA LEU A 244 8.00 -11.49 -10.91
C LEU A 244 7.27 -10.17 -11.20
N GLU A 245 6.96 -9.86 -12.45
CA GLU A 245 6.22 -8.65 -12.85
C GLU A 245 4.83 -8.60 -12.19
N SER A 246 4.13 -9.73 -12.15
CA SER A 246 2.82 -9.84 -11.49
C SER A 246 2.90 -9.61 -9.98
N ASN A 247 3.96 -10.10 -9.32
CA ASN A 247 4.10 -10.00 -7.86
C ASN A 247 4.69 -8.66 -7.42
N ILE A 248 5.62 -8.09 -8.19
CA ILE A 248 6.21 -6.77 -7.94
C ILE A 248 5.24 -5.65 -8.37
N GLY A 249 4.36 -5.92 -9.34
CA GLY A 249 3.39 -4.95 -9.85
C GLY A 249 3.99 -3.92 -10.81
N THR A 250 5.13 -4.24 -11.43
CA THR A 250 5.81 -3.39 -12.41
C THR A 250 6.43 -4.23 -13.52
N VAL A 251 6.55 -3.64 -14.71
CA VAL A 251 7.21 -4.29 -15.86
C VAL A 251 8.72 -4.25 -15.64
N ILE A 252 9.38 -5.39 -15.78
CA ILE A 252 10.84 -5.52 -15.68
C ILE A 252 11.41 -5.35 -17.09
N PRO A 253 12.29 -4.36 -17.33
CA PRO A 253 12.95 -4.24 -18.62
C PRO A 253 13.79 -5.48 -18.95
N ASP A 254 13.71 -5.97 -20.18
CA ASP A 254 14.43 -7.17 -20.63
C ASP A 254 15.94 -7.14 -20.33
N PRO A 255 16.68 -6.03 -20.52
CA PRO A 255 18.11 -5.98 -20.18
C PRO A 255 18.39 -6.21 -18.69
N VAL A 256 17.53 -5.67 -17.81
CA VAL A 256 17.65 -5.82 -16.35
C VAL A 256 17.41 -7.27 -15.96
N PHE A 257 16.34 -7.88 -16.49
CA PHE A 257 16.03 -9.27 -16.23
C PHE A 257 17.14 -10.20 -16.74
N LEU A 258 17.65 -9.94 -17.95
CA LEU A 258 18.75 -10.70 -18.55
C LEU A 258 20.03 -10.62 -17.72
N GLU A 259 20.36 -9.45 -17.16
CA GLU A 259 21.51 -9.28 -16.28
C GLU A 259 21.38 -10.12 -15.00
N ALA A 260 20.20 -10.09 -14.36
CA ALA A 260 19.92 -10.93 -13.20
C ALA A 260 19.96 -12.43 -13.52
N ALA A 261 19.40 -12.84 -14.67
CA ALA A 261 19.44 -14.23 -15.14
C ALA A 261 20.86 -14.71 -15.42
N LYS A 262 21.71 -13.87 -16.03
CA LYS A 262 23.15 -14.16 -16.20
C LYS A 262 23.83 -14.33 -14.85
N GLY A 263 23.62 -13.40 -13.93
CA GLY A 263 24.17 -13.47 -12.57
C GLY A 263 23.73 -14.74 -11.84
N ALA A 264 22.49 -15.20 -12.03
CA ALA A 264 21.97 -16.42 -11.41
C ALA A 264 22.58 -17.69 -12.00
N ILE A 265 22.86 -17.71 -13.30
CA ILE A 265 23.56 -18.83 -13.95
C ILE A 265 25.04 -18.85 -13.56
N ASP A 266 25.70 -17.69 -13.62
CA ASP A 266 27.12 -17.55 -13.28
C ASP A 266 27.35 -17.84 -11.79
N GLY A 267 26.41 -17.46 -10.93
CA GLY A 267 26.37 -17.77 -9.51
C GLY A 267 25.93 -19.20 -9.17
N GLY A 268 25.50 -19.99 -10.16
CA GLY A 268 25.06 -21.37 -9.95
C GLY A 268 23.73 -21.53 -9.23
N LEU A 269 22.93 -20.47 -9.09
CA LEU A 269 21.58 -20.51 -8.52
C LEU A 269 20.62 -21.28 -9.43
N ILE A 270 20.78 -21.11 -10.75
CA ILE A 270 19.99 -21.79 -11.78
C ILE A 270 20.90 -22.35 -12.87
N ILE A 271 20.45 -23.42 -13.51
CA ILE A 271 21.11 -24.03 -14.66
C ILE A 271 20.21 -23.82 -15.88
N SER A 272 20.78 -23.29 -16.96
CA SER A 272 20.08 -23.08 -18.22
C SER A 272 20.32 -24.22 -19.20
N ASP A 273 19.25 -24.66 -19.88
CA ASP A 273 19.32 -25.66 -20.96
C ASP A 273 19.68 -25.04 -22.32
N GLY A 274 19.82 -23.71 -22.39
CA GLY A 274 20.10 -22.98 -23.63
C GLY A 274 21.00 -21.75 -23.45
N LEU A 275 21.44 -21.18 -24.58
CA LEU A 275 22.20 -19.93 -24.59
C LEU A 275 21.26 -18.75 -24.29
N LEU A 276 21.69 -17.89 -23.37
CA LEU A 276 21.03 -16.61 -23.13
C LEU A 276 21.28 -15.67 -24.32
N THR A 277 20.23 -15.41 -25.07
CA THR A 277 20.20 -14.42 -26.16
C THR A 277 19.05 -13.44 -25.91
N ASP A 278 18.84 -12.48 -26.81
CA ASP A 278 17.73 -11.52 -26.70
C ASP A 278 16.35 -12.22 -26.74
N ASP A 279 16.27 -13.45 -27.23
CA ASP A 279 15.06 -14.30 -27.21
C ASP A 279 15.08 -15.30 -26.04
N PHE A 280 15.31 -14.81 -24.82
CA PHE A 280 15.46 -15.65 -23.63
C PHE A 280 14.14 -16.27 -23.13
N TYR A 281 13.00 -15.79 -23.60
CA TYR A 281 11.66 -16.16 -23.11
C TYR A 281 11.37 -17.66 -23.14
N HIS A 282 12.00 -18.39 -24.07
CA HIS A 282 11.83 -19.82 -24.27
C HIS A 282 12.91 -20.67 -23.59
N VAL A 283 13.94 -20.04 -23.01
CA VAL A 283 15.04 -20.74 -22.34
C VAL A 283 14.50 -21.38 -21.06
N ARG A 284 14.60 -22.70 -20.97
CA ARG A 284 14.26 -23.46 -19.77
C ARG A 284 15.41 -23.45 -18.78
N VAL A 285 15.04 -23.34 -17.51
CA VAL A 285 15.97 -23.34 -16.39
C VAL A 285 15.52 -24.32 -15.31
N ARG A 286 16.48 -24.80 -14.52
CA ARG A 286 16.24 -25.64 -13.34
C ARG A 286 17.04 -25.11 -12.15
N GLN A 287 16.53 -25.28 -10.93
CA GLN A 287 17.28 -24.98 -9.71
C GLN A 287 18.44 -25.98 -9.55
N ALA A 288 19.58 -25.50 -9.05
CA ALA A 288 20.67 -26.39 -8.68
C ALA A 288 20.24 -27.29 -7.51
N ALA A 289 20.52 -28.60 -7.60
CA ALA A 289 19.97 -29.62 -6.70
C ALA A 289 20.44 -29.50 -5.24
N TRP A 290 21.53 -28.77 -4.98
CA TRP A 290 22.02 -28.44 -3.66
C TRP A 290 22.96 -27.22 -3.75
N ILE A 291 22.76 -26.23 -2.87
CA ILE A 291 23.64 -25.05 -2.75
C ILE A 291 24.05 -24.95 -1.28
N GLY A 292 25.30 -25.31 -0.98
CA GLY A 292 25.96 -24.94 0.27
C GLY A 292 26.78 -23.67 0.03
N HIS A 293 26.46 -22.59 0.74
CA HIS A 293 27.24 -21.35 0.68
C HIS A 293 27.86 -21.06 2.04
N THR A 294 29.17 -20.78 2.05
CA THR A 294 29.90 -20.30 3.22
C THR A 294 30.93 -19.28 2.77
N GLU A 295 31.12 -18.24 3.58
CA GLU A 295 32.09 -17.17 3.34
C GLU A 295 32.92 -16.93 4.60
N SER A 296 34.20 -16.61 4.42
CA SER A 296 35.10 -16.19 5.50
C SER A 296 36.24 -15.37 4.91
N TYR A 297 36.78 -14.45 5.73
CA TYR A 297 38.05 -13.81 5.44
C TYR A 297 39.18 -14.79 5.77
N LEU A 298 40.10 -14.96 4.84
CA LEU A 298 41.26 -15.83 5.00
C LEU A 298 42.54 -15.00 5.04
N THR A 299 43.44 -15.37 5.92
CA THR A 299 44.83 -14.90 5.96
C THR A 299 45.68 -15.62 4.89
N GLU A 300 46.90 -15.14 4.64
CA GLU A 300 47.82 -15.77 3.68
C GLU A 300 48.08 -17.25 3.98
N ILE A 301 48.19 -17.60 5.27
CA ILE A 301 48.41 -18.98 5.72
C ILE A 301 47.17 -19.83 5.44
N GLU A 302 45.98 -19.32 5.77
CA GLU A 302 44.72 -20.05 5.56
C GLU A 302 44.37 -20.24 4.07
N ILE A 303 44.89 -19.39 3.18
CA ILE A 303 44.76 -19.60 1.71
C ILE A 303 45.59 -20.80 1.27
N GLN A 304 46.78 -21.01 1.84
CA GLN A 304 47.60 -22.20 1.55
C GLN A 304 46.92 -23.46 2.08
N ASP A 305 46.39 -23.41 3.30
CA ASP A 305 45.64 -24.52 3.89
C ASP A 305 44.36 -24.82 3.07
N LEU A 306 43.68 -23.79 2.56
CA LEU A 306 42.54 -23.98 1.67
C LEU A 306 42.95 -24.70 0.39
N ALA A 307 44.10 -24.38 -0.21
CA ALA A 307 44.56 -25.04 -1.42
C ALA A 307 44.77 -26.55 -1.22
N GLU A 308 45.25 -26.97 -0.05
CA GLU A 308 45.34 -28.40 0.32
C GLU A 308 43.94 -29.00 0.52
N ALA A 309 43.06 -28.32 1.24
CA ALA A 309 41.70 -28.78 1.50
C ALA A 309 40.83 -28.89 0.23
N VAL A 310 41.09 -28.09 -0.81
CA VAL A 310 40.36 -28.20 -2.10
C VAL A 310 40.57 -29.55 -2.75
N ALA A 311 41.75 -30.15 -2.64
CA ALA A 311 42.00 -31.49 -3.14
C ALA A 311 41.17 -32.52 -2.35
N ASP A 312 41.14 -32.40 -1.04
CA ASP A 312 40.33 -33.26 -0.17
C ASP A 312 38.83 -33.11 -0.44
N LEU A 313 38.33 -31.91 -0.71
CA LEU A 313 36.92 -31.65 -1.05
C LEU A 313 36.50 -32.38 -2.34
N ALA A 314 37.36 -32.35 -3.36
CA ALA A 314 37.11 -33.05 -4.60
C ALA A 314 37.10 -34.58 -4.42
N ASP A 315 37.90 -35.11 -3.50
CA ASP A 315 37.93 -36.53 -3.16
C ASP A 315 36.73 -36.97 -2.30
N ILE A 316 36.28 -36.11 -1.38
CA ILE A 316 35.17 -36.40 -0.46
C ILE A 316 33.82 -36.42 -1.19
N ALA A 317 33.61 -35.49 -2.13
CA ALA A 317 32.35 -35.34 -2.84
C ALA A 317 32.59 -35.17 -4.36
N PRO A 318 33.01 -36.25 -5.06
CA PRO A 318 33.37 -36.19 -6.48
C PRO A 318 32.19 -35.86 -7.41
N GLU A 319 30.96 -35.98 -6.91
CA GLU A 319 29.74 -35.61 -7.64
C GLU A 319 29.41 -34.12 -7.58
N LEU A 320 30.09 -33.34 -6.72
CA LEU A 320 29.86 -31.90 -6.57
C LEU A 320 30.87 -31.09 -7.40
N ASP A 321 30.35 -30.15 -8.18
CA ASP A 321 31.17 -29.17 -8.91
C ASP A 321 31.47 -27.96 -8.02
N PHE A 322 32.64 -27.96 -7.38
CA PHE A 322 33.06 -26.86 -6.50
C PHE A 322 33.55 -25.65 -7.30
N LYS A 323 32.85 -24.52 -7.16
CA LYS A 323 33.25 -23.23 -7.74
C LYS A 323 33.70 -22.27 -6.64
N PHE A 324 34.87 -21.67 -6.83
CA PHE A 324 35.45 -20.72 -5.88
C PHE A 324 35.42 -19.31 -6.47
N ARG A 325 34.90 -18.35 -5.70
CA ARG A 325 34.96 -16.92 -6.02
C ARG A 325 35.98 -16.27 -5.10
N ILE A 326 37.03 -15.68 -5.67
CA ILE A 326 38.08 -14.99 -4.93
C ILE A 326 37.92 -13.49 -5.16
N SER A 327 37.88 -12.71 -4.07
CA SER A 327 37.93 -11.26 -4.09
C SER A 327 39.13 -10.80 -3.28
N ILE A 328 39.99 -9.97 -3.86
CA ILE A 328 41.19 -9.44 -3.19
C ILE A 328 40.99 -7.94 -2.98
N SER A 329 41.05 -7.52 -1.73
CA SER A 329 41.02 -6.11 -1.33
C SER A 329 42.34 -5.74 -0.68
N ALA A 330 42.89 -4.58 -1.04
CA ALA A 330 44.05 -3.99 -0.40
C ALA A 330 43.68 -2.62 0.16
N GLU A 331 44.05 -2.34 1.42
CA GLU A 331 43.80 -1.06 2.09
C GLU A 331 45.14 -0.33 2.31
N GLY A 332 45.21 0.94 1.92
CA GLY A 332 46.43 1.75 2.04
C GLY A 332 46.48 2.93 1.07
N GLU A 333 47.63 3.61 0.99
CA GLU A 333 47.87 4.61 -0.04
C GLU A 333 47.95 3.95 -1.43
N PRO A 334 47.44 4.60 -2.50
CA PRO A 334 47.49 4.04 -3.85
C PRO A 334 48.93 3.74 -4.28
N PRO A 335 49.23 2.51 -4.76
CA PRO A 335 50.56 2.19 -5.24
C PRO A 335 50.92 3.01 -6.50
N SER A 336 52.21 3.15 -6.78
CA SER A 336 52.65 3.71 -8.05
C SER A 336 52.24 2.78 -9.22
N SER A 337 52.16 3.33 -10.43
CA SER A 337 51.80 2.54 -11.63
C SER A 337 52.71 1.34 -11.86
N GLU A 338 54.02 1.48 -11.61
CA GLU A 338 54.98 0.37 -11.72
C GLU A 338 54.72 -0.73 -10.69
N VAL A 339 54.29 -0.37 -9.47
CA VAL A 339 53.96 -1.34 -8.41
C VAL A 339 52.64 -2.02 -8.71
N LEU A 340 51.63 -1.28 -9.19
CA LEU A 340 50.34 -1.83 -9.61
C LEU A 340 50.49 -2.82 -10.77
N GLU A 341 51.36 -2.52 -11.75
CA GLU A 341 51.68 -3.41 -12.87
C GLU A 341 52.29 -4.73 -12.36
N LYS A 342 53.25 -4.65 -11.43
CA LYS A 342 53.86 -5.84 -10.81
C LYS A 342 52.87 -6.66 -9.98
N ILE A 343 51.94 -6.01 -9.27
CA ILE A 343 50.87 -6.68 -8.53
C ILE A 343 49.97 -7.43 -9.52
N ASN A 344 49.54 -6.76 -10.60
CA ASN A 344 48.69 -7.37 -11.62
C ASN A 344 49.41 -8.51 -12.36
N GLU A 345 50.70 -8.38 -12.67
CA GLU A 345 51.51 -9.48 -13.22
C GLU A 345 51.56 -10.69 -12.27
N ALA A 346 51.62 -10.45 -10.96
CA ALA A 346 51.60 -11.54 -9.98
C ALA A 346 50.23 -12.22 -9.90
N LEU A 347 49.14 -11.46 -9.88
CA LEU A 347 47.76 -12.00 -9.87
C LEU A 347 47.43 -12.77 -11.15
N GLN A 348 47.91 -12.27 -12.29
CA GLN A 348 47.69 -12.90 -13.60
C GLN A 348 48.40 -14.25 -13.78
N LYS A 349 49.36 -14.60 -12.91
CA LYS A 349 49.92 -15.97 -12.86
C LYS A 349 48.89 -17.01 -12.40
N VAL A 350 47.86 -16.58 -11.67
CA VAL A 350 46.76 -17.44 -11.22
C VAL A 350 45.67 -17.51 -12.28
N THR A 351 45.20 -16.36 -12.76
CA THR A 351 44.25 -16.25 -13.88
C THR A 351 44.34 -14.86 -14.51
N ASP A 352 44.21 -14.82 -15.84
CA ASP A 352 44.15 -13.60 -16.66
C ASP A 352 43.03 -12.63 -16.25
N LYS A 353 42.00 -13.10 -15.56
CA LYS A 353 40.85 -12.32 -15.11
C LYS A 353 41.07 -11.55 -13.80
N LEU A 354 42.08 -11.92 -13.01
CA LEU A 354 42.31 -11.34 -11.68
C LEU A 354 43.30 -10.17 -11.77
N LYS A 355 42.80 -8.95 -11.64
CA LYS A 355 43.59 -7.72 -11.63
C LYS A 355 42.89 -6.61 -10.83
N PHE A 356 43.66 -5.68 -10.31
CA PHE A 356 43.17 -4.39 -9.85
C PHE A 356 43.02 -3.43 -11.03
N ASP A 357 41.97 -2.61 -10.98
CA ASP A 357 41.67 -1.57 -11.98
C ASP A 357 42.55 -0.33 -11.85
#